data_AF-A0AAU4IGU8-F1
#
_entry.id   AF-A0AAU4IGU8-F1
#
_cell.length_a   1.000
_cell.length_b   1.000
_cell.length_c   1.000
_cell.angle_alpha   90.00
_cell.angle_beta   90.00
_cell.angle_gamma   90.00
#
_symmetry.space_group_name_H-M   'P 1'
#
loop_
_entity.id
_entity.type
_entity.pdbx_description
1 polymer ?
#
loop_
_entity_poly.entity_id
_entity_poly.type
_entity_poly.pdbx_seq_one_letter_code
_entity_poly.pdbx_strand_id
1 'polypeptide(L)'
;MDRDWKRLGRAIKAQRDHLGLARQDDLATEAGVNRQTIQSLEAGRPRTRMPASIGKVEKALSWEPGTAARILTEGTSEPAPPRFAEGMPLRIARELTDGQVFETEVVDLTLPGSKSRLVVVFKHDSEAADMAPDELRAALQEWTRIQRALRQIAAGDEADEA
;
A
#
# COMPACT_ATOMS: atom_id res chain seq x y z
N MET A 1 5.56 9.00 27.70
CA MET A 1 5.06 8.43 26.44
C MET A 1 4.09 9.45 25.85
N ASP A 2 4.48 10.09 24.76
CA ASP A 2 3.64 11.09 24.11
C ASP A 2 2.55 10.37 23.30
N ARG A 3 1.29 10.81 23.41
CA ARG A 3 0.17 10.18 22.71
C ARG A 3 -0.01 10.82 21.35
N ASP A 4 0.20 10.07 20.28
CA ASP A 4 0.09 10.61 18.93
C ASP A 4 -1.37 10.61 18.43
N TRP A 5 -2.13 11.59 18.91
CA TRP A 5 -3.52 11.82 18.49
C TRP A 5 -3.65 12.11 17.00
N LYS A 6 -2.64 12.73 16.38
CA LYS A 6 -2.64 12.99 14.94
C LYS A 6 -2.52 11.70 14.14
N ARG A 7 -1.72 10.74 14.59
CA ARG A 7 -1.61 9.41 13.97
C ARG A 7 -2.91 8.64 14.07
N LEU A 8 -3.54 8.62 15.25
CA LEU A 8 -4.85 8.01 15.40
C LEU A 8 -5.86 8.64 14.43
N GLY A 9 -5.88 9.96 14.31
CA GLY A 9 -6.75 10.66 13.37
C GLY A 9 -6.51 10.28 11.90
N ARG A 10 -5.23 10.19 11.48
CA ARG A 10 -4.86 9.73 10.12
C ARG A 10 -5.27 8.29 9.88
N ALA A 11 -5.04 7.40 10.83
CA ALA A 11 -5.38 5.97 10.72
C ALA A 11 -6.91 5.76 10.60
N ILE A 12 -7.70 6.50 11.40
CA ILE A 12 -9.17 6.47 11.33
C ILE A 12 -9.63 6.92 9.94
N LYS A 13 -9.07 8.03 9.42
CA LYS A 13 -9.41 8.53 8.09
C LYS A 13 -9.06 7.53 6.99
N ALA A 14 -7.83 7.00 7.01
CA ALA A 14 -7.36 6.05 6.00
C ALA A 14 -8.21 4.77 5.98
N GLN A 15 -8.54 4.21 7.15
CA GLN A 15 -9.38 3.03 7.24
C GLN A 15 -10.82 3.33 6.79
N ARG A 16 -11.36 4.51 7.14
CA ARG A 16 -12.67 4.95 6.63
C ARG A 16 -12.69 5.00 5.11
N ASP A 17 -11.68 5.61 4.50
CA ASP A 17 -11.55 5.72 3.05
C ASP A 17 -11.39 4.32 2.40
N HIS A 18 -10.63 3.40 3.03
CA HIS A 18 -10.47 2.01 2.59
C HIS A 18 -11.78 1.21 2.60
N LEU A 19 -12.66 1.45 3.57
CA LEU A 19 -13.99 0.83 3.64
C LEU A 19 -15.02 1.48 2.69
N GLY A 20 -14.60 2.41 1.83
CA GLY A 20 -15.50 3.10 0.88
C GLY A 20 -16.44 4.11 1.54
N LEU A 21 -16.22 4.45 2.82
CA LEU A 21 -17.01 5.40 3.57
C LEU A 21 -16.54 6.83 3.25
N ALA A 22 -16.94 7.37 2.10
CA ALA A 22 -16.39 8.62 1.55
C ALA A 22 -16.56 9.85 2.46
N ARG A 23 -17.51 9.84 3.40
CA ARG A 23 -17.79 10.97 4.31
C ARG A 23 -17.68 10.55 5.77
N GLN A 24 -17.31 11.52 6.62
CA GLN A 24 -17.34 11.36 8.09
C GLN A 24 -18.74 10.99 8.61
N ASP A 25 -19.80 11.41 7.91
CA ASP A 25 -21.18 11.06 8.24
C ASP A 25 -21.48 9.58 8.06
N ASP A 26 -20.82 8.92 7.10
CA ASP A 26 -21.03 7.50 6.81
C ASP A 26 -20.46 6.66 7.97
N LEU A 27 -19.22 6.97 8.41
CA LEU A 27 -18.63 6.35 9.59
C LEU A 27 -19.36 6.71 10.89
N ALA A 28 -19.89 7.93 11.01
CA ALA A 28 -20.66 8.32 12.18
C ALA A 28 -21.95 7.51 12.32
N THR A 29 -22.65 7.32 11.19
CA THR A 29 -23.83 6.46 11.08
C THR A 29 -23.48 5.02 11.46
N GLU A 30 -22.44 4.46 10.86
CA GLU A 30 -22.01 3.07 11.10
C GLU A 30 -21.60 2.83 12.56
N ALA A 31 -20.88 3.78 13.17
CA ALA A 31 -20.47 3.71 14.57
C ALA A 31 -21.59 4.06 15.57
N GLY A 32 -22.72 4.59 15.11
CA GLY A 32 -23.78 5.10 15.98
C GLY A 32 -23.30 6.22 16.90
N VAL A 33 -22.52 7.17 16.35
CA VAL A 33 -21.98 8.34 17.05
C VAL A 33 -22.28 9.62 16.28
N ASN A 34 -22.06 10.79 16.90
CA ASN A 34 -22.22 12.07 16.21
C ASN A 34 -21.06 12.28 15.21
N ARG A 35 -21.34 12.81 14.02
CA ARG A 35 -20.35 13.32 13.05
C ARG A 35 -19.25 14.15 13.71
N GLN A 36 -19.59 15.04 14.65
CA GLN A 36 -18.62 15.87 15.34
C GLN A 36 -17.60 15.04 16.15
N THR A 37 -17.99 13.86 16.64
CA THR A 37 -17.08 12.91 17.27
C THR A 37 -16.06 12.37 16.28
N ILE A 38 -16.51 11.93 15.11
CA ILE A 38 -15.62 11.45 14.03
C ILE A 38 -14.69 12.57 13.55
N GLN A 39 -15.24 13.75 13.28
CA GLN A 39 -14.46 14.93 12.88
C GLN A 39 -13.38 15.25 13.91
N SER A 40 -13.71 15.19 15.21
CA SER A 40 -12.76 15.49 16.27
C SER A 40 -11.70 14.41 16.47
N LEU A 41 -12.01 13.15 16.16
CA LEU A 41 -11.07 12.04 16.17
C LEU A 41 -10.11 12.13 14.98
N GLU A 42 -10.63 12.32 13.77
CA GLU A 42 -9.82 12.47 12.54
C GLU A 42 -8.92 13.70 12.55
N ALA A 43 -9.38 14.80 13.15
CA ALA A 43 -8.55 15.99 13.34
C ALA A 43 -7.36 15.76 14.29
N GLY A 44 -7.34 14.64 15.03
CA GLY A 44 -6.26 14.27 15.93
C GLY A 44 -6.04 15.27 17.05
N ARG A 45 -7.12 15.89 17.54
CA ARG A 45 -7.03 16.87 18.64
C ARG A 45 -6.49 16.19 19.90
N PRO A 46 -5.43 16.72 20.53
CA PRO A 46 -4.86 16.16 21.73
C PRO A 46 -5.89 16.03 22.85
N ARG A 47 -5.88 14.89 23.54
CA ARG A 47 -6.79 14.62 24.65
C ARG A 47 -6.08 13.96 25.82
N THR A 48 -6.57 14.27 27.01
CA THR A 48 -6.10 13.68 28.27
C THR A 48 -6.49 12.21 28.40
N ARG A 49 -7.59 11.77 27.77
CA ARG A 49 -8.10 10.40 27.84
C ARG A 49 -8.75 9.98 26.53
N MET A 50 -8.81 8.67 26.32
CA MET A 50 -9.52 8.05 25.20
C MET A 50 -11.03 8.31 25.33
N PRO A 51 -11.71 8.79 24.27
CA PRO A 51 -13.16 8.94 24.30
C PRO A 51 -13.86 7.59 24.49
N ALA A 52 -14.93 7.55 25.29
CA ALA A 52 -15.72 6.33 25.50
C ALA A 52 -16.35 5.78 24.21
N SER A 53 -16.54 6.64 23.21
CA SER A 53 -17.05 6.27 21.88
C SER A 53 -16.03 5.50 21.03
N ILE A 54 -14.76 5.41 21.43
CA ILE A 54 -13.71 4.82 20.59
C ILE A 54 -14.01 3.36 20.24
N GLY A 55 -14.53 2.56 21.18
CA GLY A 55 -14.81 1.14 20.92
C GLY A 55 -15.92 0.94 19.87
N LYS A 56 -16.85 1.89 19.77
CA LYS A 56 -17.86 1.89 18.71
C LYS A 56 -17.24 2.22 17.35
N VAL A 57 -16.31 3.17 17.34
CA VAL A 57 -15.58 3.56 16.12
C VAL A 57 -14.64 2.43 15.67
N GLU A 58 -13.94 1.76 16.59
CA GLU A 58 -13.13 0.57 16.29
C GLU A 58 -13.98 -0.51 15.60
N LYS A 59 -15.16 -0.81 16.17
CA LYS A 59 -16.07 -1.79 15.59
C LYS A 59 -16.52 -1.41 14.17
N ALA A 60 -16.89 -0.14 13.96
CA ALA A 60 -17.31 0.35 12.64
C ALA A 60 -16.18 0.37 11.60
N LEU A 61 -14.93 0.46 12.06
CA LEU A 61 -13.74 0.38 11.22
C LEU A 61 -13.23 -1.06 11.01
N SER A 62 -13.98 -2.04 11.52
CA SER A 62 -13.58 -3.46 11.54
C SER A 62 -12.22 -3.69 12.23
N TRP A 63 -11.90 -2.86 13.22
CA TRP A 63 -10.70 -3.02 14.04
C TRP A 63 -10.97 -3.93 15.24
N GLU A 64 -9.94 -4.70 15.59
CA GLU A 64 -9.91 -5.41 16.87
C GLU A 64 -9.99 -4.42 18.04
N PRO A 65 -10.71 -4.75 19.13
CA PRO A 65 -10.79 -3.88 20.30
C PRO A 65 -9.39 -3.47 20.82
N GLY A 66 -9.24 -2.18 21.12
CA GLY A 66 -7.99 -1.62 21.64
C GLY A 66 -6.93 -1.32 20.57
N THR A 67 -7.23 -1.48 19.29
CA THR A 67 -6.36 -1.06 18.18
C THR A 67 -6.08 0.44 18.22
N ALA A 68 -7.06 1.29 18.52
CA ALA A 68 -6.88 2.73 18.65
C ALA A 68 -5.92 3.09 19.80
N ALA A 69 -5.98 2.35 20.91
CA ALA A 69 -5.04 2.52 22.02
C ALA A 69 -3.62 2.13 21.60
N ARG A 70 -3.46 1.00 20.90
CA ARG A 70 -2.18 0.58 20.33
C ARG A 70 -1.61 1.64 19.38
N ILE A 71 -2.41 2.17 18.45
CA ILE A 71 -1.97 3.25 17.54
C ILE A 71 -1.50 4.51 18.30
N LEU A 72 -2.15 4.85 19.43
CA LEU A 72 -1.75 5.99 20.27
C LEU A 72 -0.48 5.76 21.08
N THR A 73 -0.18 4.53 21.50
CA THR A 73 0.89 4.22 22.47
C THR A 73 2.09 3.51 21.87
N GLU A 74 1.88 2.68 20.86
CA GLU A 74 2.93 2.00 20.10
C GLU A 74 3.56 3.03 19.14
N GLY A 75 4.29 3.98 19.72
CA GLY A 75 5.18 4.84 18.96
C GLY A 75 6.19 3.95 18.26
N THR A 76 6.02 3.75 16.97
CA THR A 76 7.04 3.12 16.12
C THR A 76 6.85 3.70 14.73
N SER A 77 7.96 4.23 14.22
CA SER A 77 8.17 4.95 12.96
C SER A 77 6.96 4.98 12.02
N GLU A 78 6.56 6.18 11.60
CA GLU A 78 5.95 6.30 10.27
C GLU A 78 6.72 5.38 9.33
N PRO A 79 6.07 4.54 8.50
CA PRO A 79 6.79 3.98 7.38
C PRO A 79 7.38 5.21 6.68
N ALA A 80 8.70 5.36 6.79
CA ALA A 80 9.38 6.44 6.11
C ALA A 80 8.90 6.33 4.66
N PRO A 81 8.54 7.45 4.00
CA PRO A 81 8.22 7.40 2.58
C PRO A 81 9.29 6.54 1.92
N PRO A 82 8.92 5.53 1.11
CA PRO A 82 9.86 4.56 0.60
C PRO A 82 11.07 5.32 0.08
N ARG A 83 12.23 5.08 0.73
CA ARG A 83 13.45 5.76 0.34
C ARG A 83 13.90 5.15 -0.97
N PHE A 84 13.45 5.75 -2.05
CA PHE A 84 13.97 5.47 -3.38
C PHE A 84 15.46 5.79 -3.40
N ALA A 85 16.22 5.01 -4.16
CA ALA A 85 17.65 5.27 -4.36
C ALA A 85 17.85 6.70 -4.88
N GLU A 86 18.90 7.37 -4.40
CA GLU A 86 19.29 8.70 -4.88
C GLU A 86 19.45 8.68 -6.42
N GLY A 87 18.78 9.62 -7.10
CA GLY A 87 18.77 9.69 -8.56
C GLY A 87 17.64 8.91 -9.26
N MET A 88 16.71 8.29 -8.53
CA MET A 88 15.55 7.64 -9.14
C MET A 88 14.65 8.67 -9.85
N PRO A 89 14.33 8.49 -11.15
CA PRO A 89 13.40 9.36 -11.86
C PRO A 89 12.02 9.37 -11.19
N LEU A 90 11.42 10.56 -11.04
CA LEU A 90 10.12 10.76 -10.37
C LEU A 90 9.01 9.85 -10.91
N ARG A 91 9.03 9.56 -12.21
CA ARG A 91 8.07 8.65 -12.85
C ARG A 91 8.15 7.24 -12.26
N ILE A 92 9.36 6.70 -12.09
CA ILE A 92 9.56 5.36 -11.50
C ILE A 92 9.16 5.35 -10.02
N ALA A 93 9.53 6.41 -9.27
CA ALA A 93 9.11 6.55 -7.88
C ALA A 93 7.58 6.52 -7.73
N ARG A 94 6.85 7.21 -8.63
CA ARG A 94 5.39 7.21 -8.65
C ARG A 94 4.81 5.83 -8.97
N GLU A 95 5.27 5.20 -10.04
CA GLU A 95 4.80 3.85 -10.41
C GLU A 95 5.09 2.83 -9.30
N LEU A 96 6.23 2.92 -8.62
CA LEU A 96 6.53 2.03 -7.49
C LEU A 96 5.64 2.30 -6.27
N THR A 97 5.13 3.51 -6.11
CA THR A 97 4.24 3.89 -5.00
C THR A 97 2.78 3.50 -5.28
N ASP A 98 2.34 3.54 -6.54
CA ASP A 98 0.93 3.37 -6.94
C ASP A 98 0.61 1.89 -7.26
N GLY A 99 -0.27 1.22 -6.50
CA GLY A 99 -0.66 -0.19 -6.70
C GLY A 99 0.20 -1.21 -5.95
N GLN A 100 -0.25 -2.47 -5.85
CA GLN A 100 0.50 -3.53 -5.15
C GLN A 100 1.52 -4.18 -6.10
N VAL A 101 2.73 -4.45 -5.58
CA VAL A 101 3.72 -5.24 -6.31
C VAL A 101 3.22 -6.67 -6.36
N PHE A 102 2.93 -7.14 -7.57
CA PHE A 102 2.34 -8.45 -7.80
C PHE A 102 3.42 -9.53 -7.93
N GLU A 103 4.50 -9.25 -8.67
CA GLU A 103 5.66 -10.13 -8.80
C GLU A 103 6.92 -9.32 -9.17
N THR A 104 8.11 -9.80 -8.81
CA THR A 104 9.38 -9.13 -9.13
C THR A 104 10.39 -10.10 -9.73
N GLU A 105 10.93 -9.79 -10.90
CA GLU A 105 12.07 -10.54 -11.47
C GLU A 105 13.23 -9.59 -11.80
N VAL A 106 14.42 -10.02 -11.38
CA VAL A 106 15.68 -9.42 -11.83
C VAL A 106 16.14 -10.24 -13.03
N VAL A 107 15.94 -9.70 -14.23
CA VAL A 107 16.42 -10.33 -15.47
C VAL A 107 17.80 -9.77 -15.76
N ASP A 108 18.82 -10.64 -15.71
CA ASP A 108 20.16 -10.26 -16.07
C ASP A 108 20.27 -10.16 -17.61
N LEU A 109 19.99 -8.96 -18.14
CA LEU A 109 20.14 -8.64 -19.56
C LEU A 109 21.57 -8.20 -19.90
N THR A 110 22.57 -8.53 -19.07
CA THR A 110 23.95 -8.14 -19.38
C THR A 110 24.42 -8.84 -20.65
N LEU A 111 24.62 -8.05 -21.72
CA LEU A 111 25.55 -8.41 -22.78
C LEU A 111 26.92 -8.71 -22.12
N PRO A 112 27.68 -9.71 -22.59
CA PRO A 112 28.99 -10.03 -22.03
C PRO A 112 29.87 -8.77 -21.89
N GLY A 113 30.22 -8.39 -20.66
CA GLY A 113 31.01 -7.19 -20.35
C GLY A 113 30.22 -5.92 -19.99
N SER A 114 28.89 -5.95 -20.03
CA SER A 114 28.03 -4.84 -19.57
C SER A 114 28.01 -4.74 -18.04
N LYS A 115 28.02 -3.51 -17.51
CA LYS A 115 27.83 -3.21 -16.08
C LYS A 115 26.37 -2.87 -15.72
N SER A 116 25.46 -2.93 -16.69
CA SER A 116 24.07 -2.52 -16.54
C SER A 116 23.21 -3.67 -16.02
N ARG A 117 22.29 -3.39 -15.09
CA ARG A 117 21.29 -4.35 -14.59
C ARG A 117 19.90 -3.85 -14.93
N LEU A 118 19.03 -4.72 -15.44
CA LEU A 118 17.61 -4.43 -15.61
C LEU A 118 16.81 -5.10 -14.49
N VAL A 119 15.92 -4.33 -13.86
CA VAL A 119 14.93 -4.84 -12.91
C VAL A 119 13.56 -4.55 -13.48
N VAL A 120 12.72 -5.56 -13.61
CA VAL A 120 11.34 -5.42 -14.11
C VAL A 120 10.39 -5.68 -12.96
N VAL A 121 9.55 -4.68 -12.68
CA VAL A 121 8.53 -4.75 -11.63
C VAL A 121 7.18 -4.81 -12.32
N PHE A 122 6.44 -5.89 -12.06
CA PHE A 122 5.08 -6.05 -12.57
C PHE A 122 4.09 -5.70 -11.45
N LYS A 123 3.16 -4.79 -11.76
CA LYS A 123 2.17 -4.29 -10.81
C LYS A 123 0.76 -4.64 -11.29
N HIS A 124 -0.11 -4.85 -10.32
CA HIS A 124 -1.53 -5.07 -10.54
C HIS A 124 -2.32 -4.10 -9.64
N ASP A 125 -3.47 -3.63 -10.12
CA ASP A 125 -4.30 -2.64 -9.42
C ASP A 125 -4.98 -3.22 -8.17
N SER A 126 -5.21 -4.53 -8.17
CA SER A 126 -5.78 -5.28 -7.05
C SER A 126 -4.72 -6.05 -6.28
N GLU A 127 -4.92 -6.18 -4.97
CA GLU A 127 -4.02 -6.95 -4.13
C GLU A 127 -4.10 -8.44 -4.44
N ALA A 128 -2.94 -9.13 -4.50
CA ALA A 128 -2.88 -10.55 -4.83
C ALA A 128 -3.69 -11.43 -3.84
N ALA A 129 -3.82 -10.98 -2.58
CA ALA A 129 -4.62 -11.66 -1.56
C ALA A 129 -6.13 -11.55 -1.78
N ASP A 130 -6.58 -10.50 -2.48
CA ASP A 130 -7.99 -10.19 -2.73
C ASP A 130 -8.45 -10.63 -4.13
N MET A 131 -7.52 -11.05 -4.99
CA MET A 131 -7.81 -11.47 -6.37
C MET A 131 -8.52 -12.82 -6.42
N ALA A 132 -9.48 -12.94 -7.32
CA ALA A 132 -10.09 -14.23 -7.62
C ALA A 132 -9.05 -15.21 -8.20
N PRO A 133 -9.15 -16.53 -7.96
CA PRO A 133 -8.16 -17.49 -8.46
C PRO A 133 -7.98 -17.50 -9.98
N ASP A 134 -9.01 -17.18 -10.76
CA ASP A 134 -8.94 -17.05 -12.21
C ASP A 134 -8.19 -15.78 -12.64
N GLU A 135 -8.39 -14.68 -11.91
CA GLU A 135 -7.74 -13.39 -12.14
C GLU A 135 -6.25 -13.47 -11.83
N LEU A 136 -5.90 -14.10 -10.69
CA LEU A 136 -4.52 -14.39 -10.31
C LEU A 136 -3.82 -15.22 -11.40
N ARG A 137 -4.50 -16.25 -11.93
CA ARG A 137 -3.97 -17.08 -13.01
C ARG A 137 -3.76 -16.28 -14.30
N ALA A 138 -4.68 -15.37 -14.64
CA ALA A 138 -4.55 -14.52 -15.82
C ALA A 138 -3.34 -13.58 -15.70
N ALA A 139 -3.17 -12.92 -14.55
CA ALA A 139 -2.03 -12.05 -14.27
C ALA A 139 -0.69 -12.81 -14.34
N LEU A 140 -0.63 -14.04 -13.81
CA LEU A 140 0.57 -14.90 -13.91
C LEU A 140 0.87 -15.32 -15.35
N GLN A 141 -0.16 -15.60 -16.16
CA GLN A 141 0.02 -15.93 -17.58
C GLN A 141 0.52 -14.73 -18.39
N GLU A 142 0.00 -13.54 -18.10
CA GLU A 142 0.46 -12.29 -18.70
C GLU A 142 1.93 -12.04 -18.36
N TRP A 143 2.29 -12.17 -17.08
CA TRP A 143 3.68 -12.06 -16.63
C TRP A 143 4.61 -13.05 -17.34
N THR A 144 4.21 -14.31 -17.43
CA THR A 144 4.98 -15.35 -18.14
C THR A 144 5.22 -15.00 -19.61
N ARG A 145 4.24 -14.38 -20.28
CA ARG A 145 4.37 -13.93 -21.67
C ARG A 145 5.38 -12.78 -21.79
N ILE A 146 5.30 -11.78 -20.91
CA ILE A 146 6.21 -10.62 -20.89
C ILE A 146 7.64 -11.07 -20.62
N GLN A 147 7.83 -11.94 -19.62
CA GLN A 147 9.13 -12.51 -19.28
C GLN A 147 9.80 -13.20 -20.48
N ARG A 148 9.05 -14.00 -21.24
CA ARG A 148 9.57 -14.67 -22.45
C ARG A 148 10.02 -13.68 -23.51
N ALA A 149 9.23 -12.64 -23.76
CA ALA A 149 9.58 -11.60 -24.73
C ALA A 149 10.85 -10.84 -24.31
N LEU A 150 10.96 -10.48 -23.02
CA LEU A 150 12.14 -9.80 -22.48
C LEU A 150 13.41 -10.65 -22.60
N ARG A 151 13.33 -11.96 -22.31
CA ARG A 151 14.46 -12.89 -22.47
C ARG A 151 14.87 -13.06 -23.93
N GLN A 152 13.92 -13.05 -24.87
CA GLN A 152 14.25 -13.07 -26.31
C GLN A 152 14.98 -11.80 -26.75
N ILE A 153 14.57 -10.64 -26.25
CA ILE A 153 15.28 -9.37 -26.51
C ILE A 153 16.69 -9.39 -25.89
N ALA A 154 16.83 -9.99 -24.71
CA ALA A 154 18.13 -10.18 -24.04
C ALA A 154 19.12 -10.99 -24.87
N ALA A 155 18.62 -12.06 -25.49
CA ALA A 155 19.40 -13.09 -26.15
C ALA A 155 19.78 -12.72 -27.60
N GLY A 156 19.69 -11.43 -27.99
CA GLY A 156 19.80 -10.98 -29.38
C GLY A 156 20.93 -11.62 -30.20
N ASP A 157 20.60 -11.99 -31.45
CA ASP A 157 21.49 -12.30 -32.59
C ASP A 157 22.68 -13.26 -32.41
N GLU A 158 22.65 -14.23 -31.50
CA GLU A 158 23.54 -15.40 -31.63
C GLU A 158 23.20 -16.30 -32.86
N ALA A 159 22.09 -16.03 -33.55
CA ALA A 159 21.58 -16.87 -34.64
C ALA A 159 22.02 -16.46 -36.06
N ASP A 160 22.68 -15.32 -36.27
CA ASP A 160 23.00 -14.79 -37.61
C ASP A 160 24.47 -15.00 -38.06
N GLU A 161 25.30 -15.75 -37.31
CA GLU A 161 26.68 -16.11 -37.71
C GLU A 161 26.95 -17.64 -37.75
N ALA A 162 26.08 -18.42 -38.41
CA ALA A 162 26.33 -19.84 -38.73
C ALA A 162 26.36 -20.13 -40.23
#